data_AF-A0A0F7VAR7-F1
#
_entry.id   AF-A0A0F7VAR7-F1
#
_cell.length_a   1.000
_cell.length_b   1.000
_cell.length_c   1.000
_cell.angle_alpha   90.00
_cell.angle_beta   90.00
_cell.angle_gamma   90.00
#
_symmetry.space_group_name_H-M   'P 1'
#
loop_
_entity.id
_entity.type
_entity.pdbx_description
1 polymer ?
#
loop_
_entity_poly.entity_id
_entity_poly.type
_entity_poly.pdbx_seq_one_letter_code
_entity_poly.pdbx_strand_id
1 'polypeptide(L)'
;MMPSLFKYAAVALAAAAPFASAQTYTDCNPLEKTCPADAGSTKSSLNFDFTQSSGLSQWKTTAGSVSTGSNGAVFTINKKGDAPTIETDFYIFYGEISVTMQAAPGTGIVSSIVFESDDLDEIDWEALGGNTAQIETNYFGKGDTSTYDRDTWPAVANPQSTFHTYTVNWQKDKTVWSIDGTPVRTLNYADAQGGARYPQTPMRVRIGIWAGGDPSNGKGTIEWAGGQTDYSQAPFSMYVKSVQITNTNPADSYTYSDTSGSSGSIKLSGAGSLNQASSSSALSSTTSSTSTSSSQSSTESSTTAHTTLATTTQTLTSAKTTTAGSTTASSTDATTSGSGSTSGTGSSTTSSGSSTSSGSSSTSSGSGTTSGSGSSSSSGSGSGSGSSSGSASSTAPQATATFNAAANVVANYLAPISLLGLVTAFLQL
;
A
#
# COMPACT_ATOMS: atom_id res chain seq x y z
N MET A 1 33.59 47.26 28.33
CA MET A 1 33.59 46.84 26.91
C MET A 1 33.57 45.33 26.87
N MET A 2 32.68 44.71 26.08
CA MET A 2 32.66 43.27 25.80
C MET A 2 32.12 43.07 24.37
N PRO A 3 32.89 42.47 23.44
CA PRO A 3 32.37 41.99 22.17
C PRO A 3 31.68 40.63 22.34
N SER A 4 30.66 40.36 21.53
CA SER A 4 29.94 39.09 21.51
C SER A 4 30.76 37.97 20.83
N LEU A 5 30.71 36.76 21.39
CA LEU A 5 31.18 35.52 20.76
C LEU A 5 29.98 34.64 20.39
N PHE A 6 29.50 34.81 19.15
CA PHE A 6 28.58 33.89 18.46
C PHE A 6 28.91 33.88 16.97
N LYS A 7 28.47 32.81 16.27
CA LYS A 7 29.05 32.24 15.04
C LYS A 7 30.34 31.44 15.37
N TYR A 8 30.49 30.18 14.95
CA TYR A 8 29.73 29.40 13.96
C TYR A 8 29.27 28.05 14.54
N ALA A 9 28.09 27.61 14.11
CA ALA A 9 27.57 26.26 14.35
C ALA A 9 26.76 25.82 13.12
N ALA A 10 26.60 24.50 12.96
CA ALA A 10 25.80 23.85 11.90
C ALA A 10 26.22 24.13 10.43
N VAL A 11 27.19 23.36 9.94
CA VAL A 11 27.07 22.68 8.63
C VAL A 11 27.38 21.20 8.86
N ALA A 12 26.34 20.38 8.98
CA ALA A 12 26.44 18.94 9.18
C ALA A 12 25.21 18.26 8.52
N LEU A 13 25.06 18.46 7.21
CA LEU A 13 23.89 18.03 6.43
C LEU A 13 24.33 17.55 5.03
N ALA A 14 24.89 16.33 4.95
CA ALA A 14 25.11 15.57 3.70
C ALA A 14 25.64 14.14 3.99
N ALA A 15 24.85 13.27 4.64
CA ALA A 15 25.06 11.81 4.72
C ALA A 15 23.94 11.12 5.53
N ALA A 16 22.74 11.00 4.97
CA ALA A 16 21.63 10.26 5.58
C ALA A 16 20.79 9.59 4.48
N ALA A 17 20.56 8.27 4.61
CA ALA A 17 20.14 7.35 3.54
C ALA A 17 21.17 7.26 2.38
N PRO A 18 21.49 6.04 1.91
CA PRO A 18 20.55 5.25 1.11
C PRO A 18 20.40 3.81 1.64
N PHE A 19 19.41 3.58 2.50
CA PHE A 19 19.05 2.23 2.98
C PHE A 19 17.53 1.95 3.02
N ALA A 20 16.69 2.89 2.56
CA ALA A 20 15.32 2.57 2.13
C ALA A 20 15.35 1.68 0.87
N SER A 21 16.35 1.87 0.00
CA SER A 21 16.73 1.02 -1.14
C SER A 21 17.20 -0.40 -0.76
N ALA A 22 16.92 -0.85 0.47
CA ALA A 22 17.11 -2.25 0.87
C ALA A 22 15.96 -3.15 0.36
N GLN A 23 14.79 -2.57 0.06
CA GLN A 23 13.72 -3.28 -0.64
C GLN A 23 13.80 -3.06 -2.15
N THR A 24 13.71 -1.82 -2.63
CA THR A 24 13.65 -1.52 -4.06
C THR A 24 15.01 -1.40 -4.75
N TYR A 25 15.16 -2.14 -5.86
CA TYR A 25 16.35 -2.20 -6.71
C TYR A 25 16.03 -2.72 -8.13
N THR A 26 16.90 -2.38 -9.08
CA THR A 26 16.87 -2.89 -10.46
C THR A 26 18.27 -3.34 -10.88
N ASP A 27 18.38 -4.54 -11.47
CA ASP A 27 19.63 -5.02 -12.08
C ASP A 27 19.92 -4.26 -13.39
N CYS A 28 18.86 -3.78 -14.07
CA CYS A 28 18.97 -3.04 -15.32
C CYS A 28 17.96 -1.90 -15.41
N ASN A 29 18.37 -0.69 -15.01
CA ASN A 29 17.54 0.50 -15.21
C ASN A 29 17.44 0.89 -16.71
N PRO A 30 16.25 0.85 -17.33
CA PRO A 30 16.08 1.15 -18.76
C PRO A 30 16.15 2.65 -19.09
N LEU A 31 16.19 3.54 -18.09
CA LEU A 31 16.43 4.99 -18.28
C LEU A 31 17.90 5.29 -18.63
N GLU A 32 18.81 4.37 -18.29
CA GLU A 32 20.27 4.56 -18.48
C GLU A 32 20.81 3.79 -19.70
N LYS A 33 20.17 2.69 -20.08
CA LYS A 33 20.71 1.65 -20.97
C LYS A 33 19.59 0.79 -21.57
N THR A 34 19.85 0.12 -22.69
CA THR A 34 18.94 -0.93 -23.19
C THR A 34 19.02 -2.15 -22.28
N CYS A 35 17.87 -2.66 -21.83
CA CYS A 35 17.75 -3.80 -20.95
C CYS A 35 17.10 -5.00 -21.64
N PRO A 36 17.17 -6.22 -21.04
CA PRO A 36 16.36 -7.35 -21.46
C PRO A 36 14.85 -7.05 -21.42
N ALA A 37 14.05 -7.93 -22.01
CA ALA A 37 12.59 -7.84 -21.93
C ALA A 37 12.09 -8.41 -20.59
N ASP A 38 11.23 -7.66 -19.89
CA ASP A 38 10.56 -8.10 -18.66
C ASP A 38 9.70 -9.34 -18.96
N ALA A 39 9.81 -10.39 -18.16
CA ALA A 39 8.96 -11.57 -18.31
C ALA A 39 7.49 -11.22 -18.05
N GLY A 40 6.60 -11.54 -18.99
CA GLY A 40 5.18 -11.21 -18.90
C GLY A 40 4.30 -12.34 -18.38
N SER A 41 3.00 -12.06 -18.30
CA SER A 41 1.97 -13.09 -18.12
C SER A 41 0.84 -12.85 -19.12
N THR A 42 0.57 -13.86 -19.96
CA THR A 42 -0.54 -13.88 -20.92
C THR A 42 -1.90 -14.17 -20.28
N LYS A 43 -1.96 -14.42 -18.96
CA LYS A 43 -3.21 -14.51 -18.20
C LYS A 43 -3.69 -13.10 -17.83
N SER A 44 -4.93 -12.76 -18.18
CA SER A 44 -5.60 -11.53 -17.70
C SER A 44 -6.00 -11.60 -16.23
N SER A 45 -6.10 -12.79 -15.64
CA SER A 45 -6.36 -12.99 -14.21
C SER A 45 -5.50 -14.12 -13.65
N LEU A 46 -4.90 -13.88 -12.48
CA LEU A 46 -4.14 -14.84 -11.69
C LEU A 46 -4.63 -14.79 -10.23
N ASN A 47 -4.68 -15.94 -9.57
CA ASN A 47 -5.07 -16.08 -8.18
C ASN A 47 -4.09 -17.06 -7.51
N PHE A 48 -3.53 -16.64 -6.39
CA PHE A 48 -2.56 -17.38 -5.60
C PHE A 48 -3.12 -17.58 -4.19
N ASP A 49 -3.55 -18.80 -3.88
CA ASP A 49 -3.89 -19.24 -2.53
C ASP A 49 -2.63 -19.75 -1.84
N PHE A 50 -2.04 -18.94 -0.95
CA PHE A 50 -0.84 -19.31 -0.21
C PHE A 50 -1.12 -20.22 0.99
N THR A 51 -2.38 -20.62 1.25
CA THR A 51 -2.64 -21.73 2.18
C THR A 51 -2.19 -23.08 1.60
N GLN A 52 -1.96 -23.13 0.28
CA GLN A 52 -1.34 -24.23 -0.43
C GLN A 52 0.08 -23.85 -0.86
N SER A 53 1.04 -24.77 -0.76
CA SER A 53 2.42 -24.54 -1.22
C SER A 53 2.51 -24.28 -2.73
N SER A 54 1.54 -24.78 -3.51
CA SER A 54 1.39 -24.47 -4.93
C SER A 54 1.07 -23.01 -5.23
N GLY A 55 0.60 -22.21 -4.26
CA GLY A 55 0.39 -20.77 -4.44
C GLY A 55 1.70 -20.03 -4.78
N LEU A 56 2.84 -20.49 -4.26
CA LEU A 56 4.17 -19.94 -4.56
C LEU A 56 4.75 -20.41 -5.91
N SER A 57 4.01 -21.15 -6.74
CA SER A 57 4.54 -21.75 -7.99
C SER A 57 4.84 -20.77 -9.13
N GLN A 58 4.54 -19.48 -8.97
CA GLN A 58 4.96 -18.39 -9.86
C GLN A 58 5.63 -17.24 -9.05
N TRP A 59 6.25 -17.58 -7.92
CA TRP A 59 6.88 -16.64 -6.98
C TRP A 59 8.28 -17.12 -6.55
N LYS A 60 9.26 -16.25 -6.72
CA LYS A 60 10.66 -16.45 -6.31
C LYS A 60 10.89 -15.86 -4.92
N THR A 61 11.49 -16.64 -4.01
CA THR A 61 12.03 -16.08 -2.75
C THR A 61 13.36 -15.40 -3.05
N THR A 62 13.46 -14.10 -2.80
CA THR A 62 14.67 -13.28 -3.05
C THR A 62 15.55 -13.12 -1.83
N ALA A 63 14.97 -13.14 -0.64
CA ALA A 63 15.68 -13.01 0.62
C ALA A 63 15.05 -13.90 1.70
N GLY A 64 15.86 -14.33 2.68
CA GLY A 64 15.45 -15.16 3.80
C GLY A 64 14.84 -16.51 3.37
N SER A 65 13.78 -16.92 4.05
CA SER A 65 12.95 -18.07 3.67
C SER A 65 11.48 -17.76 3.98
N VAL A 66 10.59 -18.27 3.12
CA VAL A 66 9.13 -18.11 3.24
C VAL A 66 8.49 -19.49 3.11
N SER A 67 7.47 -19.75 3.93
CA SER A 67 6.80 -21.06 3.99
C SER A 67 5.28 -20.89 4.08
N THR A 68 4.52 -21.89 3.64
CA THR A 68 3.04 -21.84 3.61
C THR A 68 2.42 -22.65 4.74
N GLY A 69 1.43 -22.08 5.42
CA GLY A 69 0.60 -22.76 6.43
C GLY A 69 -0.88 -22.37 6.32
N SER A 70 -1.69 -22.70 7.33
CA SER A 70 -3.15 -22.40 7.33
C SER A 70 -3.52 -20.93 7.15
N ASN A 71 -2.58 -20.03 7.51
CA ASN A 71 -2.75 -18.58 7.45
C ASN A 71 -2.17 -17.98 6.16
N GLY A 72 -1.62 -18.81 5.26
CA GLY A 72 -0.94 -18.37 4.04
C GLY A 72 0.58 -18.50 4.10
N ALA A 73 1.25 -17.70 3.27
CA ALA A 73 2.70 -17.51 3.31
C ALA A 73 3.10 -16.76 4.59
N VAL A 74 4.14 -17.26 5.26
CA VAL A 74 4.66 -16.77 6.54
C VAL A 74 6.04 -16.15 6.32
N PHE A 75 6.17 -14.89 6.72
CA PHE A 75 7.39 -14.09 6.63
C PHE A 75 7.83 -13.74 8.05
N THR A 76 8.99 -14.22 8.51
CA THR A 76 9.39 -14.12 9.93
C THR A 76 10.77 -13.51 10.14
N ILE A 77 10.85 -12.50 11.01
CA ILE A 77 12.10 -11.96 11.56
C ILE A 77 12.34 -12.65 12.92
N ASN A 78 13.38 -13.48 12.98
CA ASN A 78 13.84 -14.16 14.19
C ASN A 78 15.04 -13.45 14.82
N LYS A 79 15.82 -12.72 14.00
CA LYS A 79 17.04 -12.02 14.39
C LYS A 79 17.29 -10.81 13.50
N LYS A 80 18.24 -9.96 13.91
CA LYS A 80 18.82 -8.92 13.06
C LYS A 80 19.32 -9.50 11.72
N GLY A 81 19.01 -8.83 10.62
CA GLY A 81 19.40 -9.22 9.26
C GLY A 81 18.43 -10.17 8.56
N ASP A 82 17.40 -10.69 9.24
CA ASP A 82 16.30 -11.39 8.58
C ASP A 82 15.42 -10.35 7.84
N ALA A 83 15.20 -10.55 6.54
CA ALA A 83 14.28 -9.76 5.72
C ALA A 83 13.57 -10.63 4.66
N PRO A 84 12.82 -11.68 5.05
CA PRO A 84 12.27 -12.64 4.09
C PRO A 84 11.30 -11.96 3.11
N THR A 85 11.51 -12.22 1.82
CA THR A 85 10.84 -11.52 0.71
C THR A 85 10.59 -12.47 -0.46
N ILE A 86 9.41 -12.37 -1.09
CA ILE A 86 9.07 -13.00 -2.36
C ILE A 86 8.78 -11.95 -3.45
N GLU A 87 8.94 -12.33 -4.71
CA GLU A 87 8.50 -11.56 -5.87
C GLU A 87 7.84 -12.47 -6.92
N THR A 88 6.97 -11.90 -7.77
CA THR A 88 6.41 -12.63 -8.92
C THR A 88 7.50 -12.91 -9.97
N ASP A 89 7.47 -14.11 -10.58
CA ASP A 89 8.36 -14.47 -11.69
C ASP A 89 8.08 -13.69 -13.00
N PHE A 90 7.11 -12.78 -12.97
CA PHE A 90 6.56 -12.04 -14.09
C PHE A 90 6.11 -10.64 -13.65
N TYR A 91 5.97 -9.76 -14.64
CA TYR A 91 5.48 -8.40 -14.52
C TYR A 91 4.06 -8.31 -15.08
N ILE A 92 3.33 -7.28 -14.67
CA ILE A 92 2.04 -6.87 -15.23
C ILE A 92 2.11 -5.41 -15.69
N PHE A 93 1.23 -5.00 -16.59
CA PHE A 93 1.24 -3.63 -17.11
C PHE A 93 -0.17 -3.04 -17.08
N TYR A 94 -0.41 -2.17 -16.08
CA TYR A 94 -1.72 -1.79 -15.57
C TYR A 94 -2.57 -2.98 -15.08
N GLY A 95 -3.47 -2.74 -14.13
CA GLY A 95 -4.23 -3.82 -13.53
C GLY A 95 -4.92 -3.51 -12.21
N GLU A 96 -5.33 -4.56 -11.54
CA GLU A 96 -5.74 -4.53 -10.15
C GLU A 96 -5.07 -5.67 -9.39
N ILE A 97 -4.46 -5.35 -8.25
CA ILE A 97 -3.74 -6.28 -7.40
C ILE A 97 -4.39 -6.20 -6.02
N SER A 98 -4.81 -7.34 -5.47
CA SER A 98 -5.39 -7.45 -4.13
C SER A 98 -4.63 -8.47 -3.30
N VAL A 99 -4.06 -8.03 -2.17
CA VAL A 99 -3.27 -8.86 -1.26
C VAL A 99 -4.01 -8.97 0.08
N THR A 100 -4.32 -10.18 0.51
CA THR A 100 -4.93 -10.44 1.82
C THR A 100 -3.84 -10.68 2.85
N MET A 101 -3.52 -9.65 3.65
CA MET A 101 -2.39 -9.62 4.59
C MET A 101 -2.83 -9.35 6.03
N GLN A 102 -2.18 -10.03 6.97
CA GLN A 102 -2.04 -9.63 8.36
C GLN A 102 -0.58 -9.22 8.56
N ALA A 103 -0.34 -7.97 8.97
CA ALA A 103 0.99 -7.42 9.19
C ALA A 103 1.68 -8.05 10.41
N ALA A 104 3.00 -7.88 10.52
CA ALA A 104 3.73 -8.26 11.71
C ALA A 104 3.60 -7.21 12.83
N PRO A 105 3.50 -7.62 14.10
CA PRO A 105 3.65 -6.73 15.24
C PRO A 105 5.13 -6.40 15.50
N GLY A 106 5.37 -5.34 16.28
CA GLY A 106 6.69 -5.00 16.84
C GLY A 106 7.19 -3.61 16.41
N THR A 107 7.79 -2.87 17.34
CA THR A 107 8.39 -1.56 17.06
C THR A 107 9.49 -1.67 16.01
N GLY A 108 9.48 -0.79 15.01
CA GLY A 108 10.48 -0.80 13.94
C GLY A 108 10.34 -1.95 12.93
N ILE A 109 9.39 -2.88 13.13
CA ILE A 109 9.08 -3.92 12.16
C ILE A 109 8.16 -3.34 11.08
N VAL A 110 8.42 -3.70 9.84
CA VAL A 110 7.71 -3.20 8.66
C VAL A 110 7.24 -4.40 7.84
N SER A 111 5.98 -4.35 7.39
CA SER A 111 5.34 -5.36 6.54
C SER A 111 4.89 -4.71 5.24
N SER A 112 5.42 -5.19 4.12
CA SER A 112 5.49 -4.44 2.87
C SER A 112 4.80 -5.16 1.72
N ILE A 113 4.05 -4.41 0.91
CA ILE A 113 3.49 -4.86 -0.37
C ILE A 113 3.89 -3.82 -1.40
N VAL A 114 4.91 -4.10 -2.21
CA VAL A 114 5.52 -3.17 -3.15
C VAL A 114 5.32 -3.67 -4.58
N PHE A 115 4.84 -2.82 -5.48
CA PHE A 115 4.88 -3.07 -6.92
C PHE A 115 6.01 -2.21 -7.48
N GLU A 116 6.88 -2.81 -8.27
CA GLU A 116 8.12 -2.18 -8.71
C GLU A 116 8.41 -2.52 -10.17
N SER A 117 8.80 -1.51 -10.93
CA SER A 117 9.34 -1.65 -12.28
C SER A 117 10.87 -1.65 -12.29
N ASP A 118 11.46 -2.15 -13.37
CA ASP A 118 12.91 -2.03 -13.57
C ASP A 118 13.37 -0.58 -13.81
N ASP A 119 12.47 0.37 -14.04
CA ASP A 119 12.75 1.82 -14.12
C ASP A 119 12.50 2.58 -12.79
N LEU A 120 12.11 1.88 -11.73
CA LEU A 120 11.82 2.40 -10.39
C LEU A 120 10.62 3.37 -10.33
N ASP A 121 9.65 3.22 -11.23
CA ASP A 121 8.25 3.48 -10.88
C ASP A 121 7.78 2.44 -9.84
N GLU A 122 7.09 2.91 -8.79
CA GLU A 122 6.77 2.15 -7.57
C GLU A 122 5.36 2.51 -7.03
N ILE A 123 4.61 1.52 -6.53
CA ILE A 123 3.36 1.70 -5.78
C ILE A 123 3.34 0.70 -4.61
N ASP A 124 3.09 1.17 -3.39
CA ASP A 124 3.30 0.36 -2.18
C ASP A 124 2.21 0.49 -1.09
N TRP A 125 2.36 -0.36 -0.06
CA TRP A 125 1.74 -0.29 1.26
C TRP A 125 2.74 -0.72 2.34
N GLU A 126 3.00 0.15 3.33
CA GLU A 126 3.90 -0.17 4.44
C GLU A 126 3.15 -0.18 5.79
N ALA A 127 3.02 -1.36 6.40
CA ALA A 127 2.42 -1.52 7.73
C ALA A 127 3.50 -1.59 8.81
N LEU A 128 3.54 -0.55 9.66
CA LEU A 128 4.45 -0.49 10.80
C LEU A 128 3.91 -1.31 11.97
N GLY A 129 4.70 -2.24 12.51
CA GLY A 129 4.30 -3.15 13.58
C GLY A 129 4.00 -2.50 14.94
N GLY A 130 4.35 -1.21 15.10
CA GLY A 130 3.96 -0.37 16.24
C GLY A 130 2.70 0.49 16.02
N ASN A 131 2.19 0.63 14.79
CA ASN A 131 1.01 1.46 14.49
C ASN A 131 -0.23 0.58 14.25
N THR A 132 -1.07 0.41 15.28
CA THR A 132 -2.25 -0.46 15.20
C THR A 132 -3.50 0.23 14.62
N ALA A 133 -3.38 1.43 14.06
CA ALA A 133 -4.52 2.25 13.63
C ALA A 133 -4.46 2.75 12.18
N GLN A 134 -3.29 2.67 11.53
CA GLN A 134 -3.06 3.14 10.16
C GLN A 134 -2.07 2.22 9.43
N ILE A 135 -2.06 2.33 8.11
CA ILE A 135 -1.05 1.78 7.21
C ILE A 135 -0.55 2.92 6.31
N GLU A 136 0.69 2.88 5.84
CA GLU A 136 1.15 3.81 4.81
C GLU A 136 0.64 3.39 3.42
N THR A 137 0.55 4.37 2.54
CA THR A 137 0.58 4.20 1.10
C THR A 137 1.60 5.19 0.56
N ASN A 138 2.47 4.78 -0.34
CA ASN A 138 3.43 5.67 -1.00
C ASN A 138 3.47 5.40 -2.50
N TYR A 139 4.27 6.18 -3.23
CA TYR A 139 4.59 5.93 -4.64
C TYR A 139 5.88 6.65 -5.03
N PHE A 140 6.64 6.04 -5.94
CA PHE A 140 7.80 6.66 -6.57
C PHE A 140 7.67 6.61 -8.09
N GLY A 141 8.30 7.56 -8.76
CA GLY A 141 8.36 7.61 -10.22
C GLY A 141 9.80 7.78 -10.65
N LYS A 142 10.31 6.88 -11.51
CA LYS A 142 11.71 6.85 -11.97
C LYS A 142 12.76 6.92 -10.85
N GLY A 143 12.47 6.30 -9.69
CA GLY A 143 13.34 6.30 -8.51
C GLY A 143 13.56 7.66 -7.86
N ASP A 144 12.77 8.68 -8.22
CA ASP A 144 12.96 10.05 -7.74
C ASP A 144 12.63 10.16 -6.24
N THR A 145 13.68 10.30 -5.42
CA THR A 145 13.61 10.49 -3.96
C THR A 145 13.93 11.93 -3.54
N SER A 146 13.80 12.90 -4.47
CA SER A 146 14.03 14.33 -4.16
C SER A 146 12.99 14.94 -3.21
N THR A 147 11.84 14.28 -3.06
CA THR A 147 10.78 14.61 -2.10
C THR A 147 10.27 13.36 -1.39
N TYR A 148 9.89 13.53 -0.13
CA TYR A 148 9.21 12.53 0.71
C TYR A 148 7.86 13.11 1.17
N ASP A 149 7.06 13.56 0.20
CA ASP A 149 5.76 14.24 0.36
C ASP A 149 4.61 13.42 -0.25
N ARG A 150 4.80 12.10 -0.32
CA ARG A 150 3.99 11.16 -1.08
C ARG A 150 3.39 10.05 -0.23
N ASP A 151 3.82 9.93 1.03
CA ASP A 151 3.16 9.08 2.00
C ASP A 151 1.76 9.62 2.30
N THR A 152 0.80 8.73 2.48
CA THR A 152 -0.45 9.05 3.19
C THR A 152 -0.83 7.89 4.07
N TRP A 153 -1.45 8.19 5.23
CA TRP A 153 -1.70 7.22 6.30
C TRP A 153 -3.19 6.95 6.50
N PRO A 154 -3.87 6.21 5.58
CA PRO A 154 -5.25 5.80 5.78
C PRO A 154 -5.44 4.93 7.03
N ALA A 155 -6.60 5.05 7.65
CA ALA A 155 -6.93 4.32 8.88
C ALA A 155 -7.29 2.84 8.58
N VAL A 156 -6.76 1.93 9.39
CA VAL A 156 -7.08 0.49 9.36
C VAL A 156 -6.96 -0.08 10.78
N ALA A 157 -7.93 -0.90 11.19
CA ALA A 157 -8.11 -1.27 12.59
C ALA A 157 -7.37 -2.57 12.97
N ASN A 158 -6.22 -2.42 13.64
CA ASN A 158 -5.37 -3.51 14.17
C ASN A 158 -4.79 -4.46 13.09
N PRO A 159 -4.14 -3.93 12.03
CA PRO A 159 -3.66 -4.72 10.88
C PRO A 159 -2.63 -5.81 11.24
N GLN A 160 -2.01 -5.74 12.42
CA GLN A 160 -1.09 -6.76 12.95
C GLN A 160 -1.82 -7.99 13.54
N SER A 161 -3.14 -7.92 13.70
CA SER A 161 -3.98 -8.93 14.36
C SER A 161 -5.18 -9.40 13.53
N THR A 162 -5.49 -8.68 12.45
CA THR A 162 -6.61 -8.93 11.55
C THR A 162 -6.10 -8.98 10.12
N PHE A 163 -6.60 -9.93 9.33
CA PHE A 163 -6.36 -9.94 7.88
C PHE A 163 -7.24 -8.88 7.22
N HIS A 164 -6.60 -7.97 6.48
CA HIS A 164 -7.27 -7.03 5.59
C HIS A 164 -6.90 -7.33 4.14
N THR A 165 -7.75 -6.93 3.20
CA THR A 165 -7.47 -6.97 1.77
C THR A 165 -7.01 -5.60 1.31
N TYR A 166 -5.72 -5.48 1.01
CA TYR A 166 -5.10 -4.28 0.47
C TYR A 166 -5.14 -4.36 -1.06
N THR A 167 -5.94 -3.49 -1.67
CA THR A 167 -6.18 -3.49 -3.12
C THR A 167 -5.65 -2.22 -3.75
N VAL A 168 -4.89 -2.36 -4.82
CA VAL A 168 -4.46 -1.26 -5.69
C VAL A 168 -5.04 -1.49 -7.07
N ASN A 169 -5.86 -0.56 -7.53
CA ASN A 169 -6.33 -0.51 -8.91
C ASN A 169 -5.51 0.57 -9.64
N TRP A 170 -4.62 0.13 -10.53
CA TRP A 170 -3.58 0.94 -11.18
C TRP A 170 -3.89 1.05 -12.68
N GLN A 171 -4.37 2.23 -13.09
CA GLN A 171 -4.77 2.55 -14.46
C GLN A 171 -3.82 3.58 -15.07
N LYS A 172 -4.05 3.98 -16.32
CA LYS A 172 -3.25 5.02 -16.99
C LYS A 172 -3.61 6.44 -16.55
N ASP A 173 -4.84 6.67 -16.09
CA ASP A 173 -5.34 7.97 -15.63
C ASP A 173 -5.18 8.17 -14.11
N LYS A 174 -5.22 7.10 -13.31
CA LYS A 174 -5.13 7.15 -11.84
C LYS A 174 -4.80 5.80 -11.19
N THR A 175 -4.23 5.87 -9.99
CA THR A 175 -4.10 4.76 -9.05
C THR A 175 -5.09 4.96 -7.90
N VAL A 176 -5.81 3.91 -7.51
CA VAL A 176 -6.72 3.90 -6.36
C VAL A 176 -6.29 2.81 -5.38
N TRP A 177 -5.93 3.20 -4.16
CA TRP A 177 -5.69 2.28 -3.04
C TRP A 177 -7.00 2.09 -2.27
N SER A 178 -7.30 0.86 -1.91
CA SER A 178 -8.51 0.47 -1.16
C SER A 178 -8.17 -0.54 -0.07
N ILE A 179 -8.87 -0.47 1.06
CA ILE A 179 -8.79 -1.44 2.17
C ILE A 179 -10.15 -2.10 2.30
N ASP A 180 -10.20 -3.43 2.27
CA ASP A 180 -11.43 -4.24 2.33
C ASP A 180 -12.51 -3.80 1.34
N GLY A 181 -12.08 -3.43 0.13
CA GLY A 181 -12.95 -2.94 -0.96
C GLY A 181 -13.40 -1.48 -0.84
N THR A 182 -12.98 -0.76 0.22
CA THR A 182 -13.28 0.67 0.40
C THR A 182 -12.10 1.52 -0.08
N PRO A 183 -12.26 2.42 -1.08
CA PRO A 183 -11.20 3.33 -1.51
C PRO A 183 -10.76 4.28 -0.38
N VAL A 184 -9.44 4.36 -0.17
CA VAL A 184 -8.82 5.21 0.88
C VAL A 184 -7.90 6.29 0.31
N ARG A 185 -7.36 6.10 -0.89
CA ARG A 185 -6.52 7.08 -1.61
C ARG A 185 -6.79 7.03 -3.11
N THR A 186 -6.66 8.17 -3.78
CA THR A 186 -6.52 8.23 -5.24
C THR A 186 -5.37 9.17 -5.61
N LEU A 187 -4.53 8.76 -6.55
CA LEU A 187 -3.51 9.57 -7.21
C LEU A 187 -3.89 9.68 -8.67
N ASN A 188 -4.22 10.87 -9.17
CA ASN A 188 -4.44 11.06 -10.60
C ASN A 188 -3.09 11.27 -11.30
N TYR A 189 -3.00 10.91 -12.57
CA TYR A 189 -1.81 11.08 -13.42
C TYR A 189 -1.24 12.50 -13.33
N ALA A 190 -2.10 13.52 -13.34
CA ALA A 190 -1.70 14.93 -13.26
C ALA A 190 -1.12 15.35 -11.89
N ASP A 191 -1.50 14.69 -10.80
CA ASP A 191 -1.06 15.04 -9.44
C ASP A 191 0.42 14.63 -9.22
N ALA A 192 0.84 13.55 -9.87
CA ALA A 192 2.22 13.03 -9.85
C ALA A 192 3.14 13.86 -10.78
N GLN A 193 3.33 15.14 -10.43
CA GLN A 193 4.12 16.13 -11.17
C GLN A 193 3.71 16.24 -12.66
N GLY A 194 2.40 16.37 -12.94
CA GLY A 194 1.88 16.43 -14.31
C GLY A 194 2.03 15.14 -15.11
N GLY A 195 2.32 14.02 -14.44
CA GLY A 195 2.59 12.71 -15.04
C GLY A 195 4.05 12.32 -15.09
N ALA A 196 4.98 13.25 -14.80
CA ALA A 196 6.41 12.99 -14.84
C ALA A 196 6.89 12.01 -13.76
N ARG A 197 6.08 11.78 -12.71
CA ARG A 197 6.32 10.82 -11.62
C ARG A 197 5.17 9.83 -11.42
N TYR A 198 4.26 9.72 -12.38
CA TYR A 198 3.17 8.76 -12.29
C TYR A 198 3.66 7.35 -12.69
N PRO A 199 3.46 6.31 -11.85
CA PRO A 199 3.86 4.94 -12.16
C PRO A 199 3.18 4.41 -13.42
N GLN A 200 3.97 4.10 -14.46
CA GLN A 200 3.45 3.93 -15.82
C GLN A 200 4.22 2.92 -16.68
N THR A 201 5.01 2.07 -16.06
CA THR A 201 5.86 1.04 -16.68
C THR A 201 5.52 -0.34 -16.06
N PRO A 202 5.86 -1.47 -16.70
CA PRO A 202 5.52 -2.80 -16.18
C PRO A 202 6.10 -3.04 -14.78
N MET A 203 5.31 -3.63 -13.89
CA MET A 203 5.73 -3.88 -12.50
C MET A 203 5.59 -5.35 -12.11
N ARG A 204 6.58 -5.86 -11.35
CA ARG A 204 6.51 -7.11 -10.58
C ARG A 204 5.93 -6.81 -9.20
N VAL A 205 5.25 -7.77 -8.57
CA VAL A 205 4.72 -7.64 -7.20
C VAL A 205 5.72 -8.28 -6.24
N ARG A 206 6.14 -7.53 -5.22
CA ARG A 206 7.11 -7.93 -4.20
C ARG A 206 6.48 -7.79 -2.82
N ILE A 207 6.68 -8.79 -1.97
CA ILE A 207 6.01 -8.90 -0.69
C ILE A 207 7.01 -9.43 0.35
N GLY A 208 7.14 -8.75 1.48
CA GLY A 208 8.13 -9.12 2.49
C GLY A 208 7.99 -8.37 3.81
N ILE A 209 8.85 -8.74 4.75
CA ILE A 209 8.95 -8.15 6.10
C ILE A 209 10.40 -7.74 6.34
N TRP A 210 10.62 -6.60 7.00
CA TRP A 210 11.95 -6.13 7.36
C TRP A 210 11.94 -5.30 8.65
N ALA A 211 13.12 -5.01 9.19
CA ALA A 211 13.29 -4.16 10.36
C ALA A 211 13.77 -2.76 9.96
N GLY A 212 12.83 -1.86 9.65
CA GLY A 212 13.11 -0.42 9.46
C GLY A 212 13.76 0.22 10.69
N GLY A 213 13.42 -0.27 11.88
CA GLY A 213 14.02 0.09 13.16
C GLY A 213 15.35 -0.61 13.50
N ASP A 214 16.01 -1.32 12.58
CA ASP A 214 17.35 -1.87 12.87
C ASP A 214 18.32 -0.72 13.26
N PRO A 215 19.06 -0.82 14.39
CA PRO A 215 20.02 0.20 14.81
C PRO A 215 21.21 0.45 13.85
N SER A 216 21.39 -0.28 12.74
CA SER A 216 22.30 0.12 11.65
C SER A 216 21.66 0.95 10.53
N ASN A 217 20.34 1.15 10.54
CA ASN A 217 19.65 1.96 9.54
C ASN A 217 19.87 3.46 9.78
N GLY A 218 19.51 4.29 8.79
CA GLY A 218 19.50 5.74 8.95
C GLY A 218 18.49 6.17 10.00
N LYS A 219 18.82 7.19 10.82
CA LYS A 219 17.94 7.68 11.90
C LYS A 219 16.52 7.98 11.43
N GLY A 220 16.36 8.59 10.26
CA GLY A 220 15.04 8.89 9.67
C GLY A 220 14.23 7.62 9.38
N THR A 221 14.86 6.53 8.93
CA THR A 221 14.19 5.23 8.73
C THR A 221 13.76 4.60 10.06
N ILE A 222 14.60 4.71 11.10
CA ILE A 222 14.28 4.20 12.45
C ILE A 222 13.14 5.01 13.08
N GLU A 223 13.14 6.34 12.90
CA GLU A 223 12.10 7.24 13.38
C GLU A 223 10.76 7.03 12.64
N TRP A 224 10.82 6.95 11.30
CA TRP A 224 9.69 6.59 10.43
C TRP A 224 9.06 5.25 10.83
N ALA A 225 9.86 4.21 11.06
CA ALA A 225 9.37 2.88 11.46
C ALA A 225 8.81 2.81 12.89
N GLY A 226 8.67 3.94 13.58
CA GLY A 226 8.10 4.06 14.93
C GLY A 226 9.09 3.80 16.07
N GLY A 227 10.39 3.67 15.77
CA GLY A 227 11.46 3.48 16.75
C GLY A 227 12.34 2.26 16.47
N GLN A 228 13.32 2.05 17.36
CA GLN A 228 14.28 0.95 17.22
C GLN A 228 13.63 -0.42 17.49
N THR A 229 13.98 -1.42 16.67
CA THR A 229 13.56 -2.80 16.83
C THR A 229 14.26 -3.50 18.00
N ASP A 230 13.47 -4.15 18.84
CA ASP A 230 13.93 -5.02 19.93
C ASP A 230 13.82 -6.49 19.52
N TYR A 231 14.91 -7.04 18.96
CA TYR A 231 14.98 -8.45 18.57
C TYR A 231 14.87 -9.44 19.74
N SER A 232 14.86 -9.01 21.01
CA SER A 232 14.57 -9.91 22.13
C SER A 232 13.09 -10.29 22.24
N GLN A 233 12.21 -9.57 21.53
CA GLN A 233 10.77 -9.88 21.39
C GLN A 233 10.45 -10.68 20.11
N ALA A 234 11.47 -11.08 19.33
CA ALA A 234 11.30 -11.95 18.17
C ALA A 234 10.83 -13.37 18.59
N PRO A 235 10.11 -14.13 17.74
CA PRO A 235 9.86 -13.89 16.32
C PRO A 235 8.71 -12.90 16.03
N PHE A 236 8.95 -11.99 15.09
CA PHE A 236 7.91 -11.15 14.48
C PHE A 236 7.48 -11.79 13.16
N SER A 237 6.19 -12.03 12.95
CA SER A 237 5.68 -12.72 11.75
C SER A 237 4.54 -11.98 11.06
N MET A 238 4.70 -11.79 9.76
CA MET A 238 3.68 -11.32 8.81
C MET A 238 3.09 -12.53 8.07
N TYR A 239 1.80 -12.45 7.74
CA TYR A 239 1.07 -13.50 7.06
C TYR A 239 0.35 -12.96 5.83
N VAL A 240 0.48 -13.64 4.70
CA VAL A 240 -0.21 -13.29 3.45
C VAL A 240 -0.99 -14.50 2.99
N LYS A 241 -2.32 -14.41 3.04
CA LYS A 241 -3.23 -15.52 2.78
C LYS A 241 -3.41 -15.79 1.29
N SER A 242 -3.54 -14.73 0.50
CA SER A 242 -3.75 -14.82 -0.94
C SER A 242 -3.35 -13.55 -1.67
N VAL A 243 -3.01 -13.69 -2.94
CA VAL A 243 -2.81 -12.58 -3.88
C VAL A 243 -3.68 -12.82 -5.11
N GLN A 244 -4.43 -11.80 -5.53
CA GLN A 244 -5.22 -11.79 -6.75
C GLN A 244 -4.70 -10.70 -7.67
N ILE A 245 -4.51 -11.01 -8.94
CA ILE A 245 -3.96 -10.09 -9.94
C ILE A 245 -4.84 -10.11 -11.18
N THR A 246 -5.32 -8.94 -11.60
CA THR A 246 -5.86 -8.68 -12.93
C THR A 246 -4.79 -7.94 -13.73
N ASN A 247 -4.30 -8.52 -14.83
CA ASN A 247 -3.38 -7.85 -15.75
C ASN A 247 -4.17 -7.23 -16.90
N THR A 248 -4.15 -5.90 -17.03
CA THR A 248 -4.87 -5.17 -18.08
C THR A 248 -4.24 -5.38 -19.46
N ASN A 249 -2.93 -5.64 -19.54
CA ASN A 249 -2.21 -5.82 -20.79
C ASN A 249 -1.42 -7.14 -20.82
N PRO A 250 -2.08 -8.31 -20.99
CA PRO A 250 -1.41 -9.60 -21.00
C PRO A 250 -0.45 -9.77 -22.18
N ALA A 251 0.78 -10.19 -21.90
CA ALA A 251 1.87 -10.33 -22.86
C ALA A 251 2.81 -11.48 -22.44
N ASP A 252 3.57 -12.04 -23.39
CA ASP A 252 4.65 -12.99 -23.06
C ASP A 252 5.89 -12.25 -22.49
N SER A 253 6.11 -11.01 -22.91
CA SER A 253 7.11 -10.09 -22.33
C SER A 253 6.77 -8.63 -22.62
N TYR A 254 7.40 -7.72 -21.87
CA TYR A 254 7.38 -6.28 -22.12
C TYR A 254 8.80 -5.79 -22.48
N THR A 255 8.91 -4.70 -23.24
CA THR A 255 10.22 -4.15 -23.65
C THR A 255 10.15 -2.64 -23.82
N TYR A 256 11.04 -1.92 -23.14
CA TYR A 256 11.22 -0.48 -23.28
C TYR A 256 11.88 -0.19 -24.66
N SER A 257 11.18 0.49 -25.59
CA SER A 257 11.76 0.83 -26.90
C SER A 257 12.80 1.95 -26.86
N ASP A 258 12.86 2.68 -25.75
CA ASP A 258 13.66 3.87 -25.54
C ASP A 258 13.75 4.16 -24.02
N THR A 259 14.64 5.07 -23.65
CA THR A 259 15.01 5.36 -22.26
C THR A 259 14.09 6.40 -21.58
N SER A 260 12.86 6.58 -22.05
CA SER A 260 11.95 7.64 -21.54
C SER A 260 11.20 7.28 -20.25
N GLY A 261 11.11 5.99 -19.90
CA GLY A 261 10.23 5.51 -18.83
C GLY A 261 8.74 5.77 -19.07
N SER A 262 8.34 6.03 -20.33
CA SER A 262 6.95 6.31 -20.67
C SER A 262 6.15 5.04 -20.94
N SER A 263 4.89 5.02 -20.52
CA SER A 263 3.91 3.99 -20.94
C SER A 263 3.79 3.80 -22.46
N GLY A 264 4.22 4.78 -23.26
CA GLY A 264 4.25 4.70 -24.72
C GLY A 264 5.48 3.98 -25.31
N SER A 265 6.58 3.84 -24.56
CA SER A 265 7.77 3.10 -25.02
C SER A 265 7.63 1.59 -24.84
N ILE A 266 6.76 1.16 -23.95
CA ILE A 266 6.52 -0.26 -23.64
C ILE A 266 5.92 -0.99 -24.85
N LYS A 267 6.64 -1.99 -25.37
CA LYS A 267 6.20 -2.90 -26.43
C LYS A 267 5.88 -4.27 -25.83
N LEU A 268 4.76 -4.85 -26.24
CA LEU A 268 4.26 -6.14 -25.75
C LEU A 268 4.61 -7.22 -26.76
N SER A 269 5.06 -8.38 -26.31
CA SER A 269 5.19 -9.58 -27.14
C SER A 269 4.05 -10.57 -26.87
N GLY A 270 3.89 -11.57 -27.75
CA GLY A 270 2.94 -12.66 -27.54
C GLY A 270 1.52 -12.42 -28.03
N ALA A 271 0.66 -13.43 -27.78
CA ALA A 271 -0.68 -13.51 -28.37
C ALA A 271 -1.64 -12.38 -27.95
N GLY A 272 -1.39 -11.69 -26.83
CA GLY A 272 -2.18 -10.54 -26.37
C GLY A 272 -1.82 -9.20 -27.04
N SER A 273 -0.71 -9.12 -27.78
CA SER A 273 -0.17 -7.85 -28.32
C SER A 273 -0.99 -7.21 -29.45
N LEU A 274 -1.97 -7.93 -30.01
CA LEU A 274 -2.61 -7.61 -31.31
C LEU A 274 -3.46 -6.33 -31.38
N ASN A 275 -3.67 -5.59 -30.29
CA ASN A 275 -4.56 -4.42 -30.25
C ASN A 275 -3.87 -3.03 -30.16
N GLN A 276 -2.54 -2.93 -30.12
CA GLN A 276 -1.83 -1.62 -30.14
C GLN A 276 -1.28 -1.18 -31.52
N ALA A 277 -1.70 -1.81 -32.60
CA ALA A 277 -1.18 -1.56 -33.96
C ALA A 277 -2.12 -0.75 -34.90
N SER A 278 -3.03 0.08 -34.36
CA SER A 278 -4.05 0.80 -35.15
C SER A 278 -4.42 2.21 -34.65
N SER A 279 -3.44 3.08 -34.34
CA SER A 279 -3.69 4.50 -34.04
C SER A 279 -2.56 5.46 -34.43
N SER A 280 -1.92 5.21 -35.58
CA SER A 280 -0.88 6.08 -36.17
C SER A 280 -1.11 6.34 -37.66
N SER A 281 -2.32 6.82 -38.02
CA SER A 281 -2.65 7.22 -39.38
C SER A 281 -1.78 8.42 -39.83
N ALA A 282 -0.76 8.15 -40.63
CA ALA A 282 0.26 9.13 -41.00
C ALA A 282 -0.30 10.29 -41.83
N LEU A 283 -0.07 11.51 -41.36
CA LEU A 283 -0.35 12.73 -42.12
C LEU A 283 0.81 12.99 -43.09
N SER A 284 0.73 12.46 -44.30
CA SER A 284 1.74 12.64 -45.35
C SER A 284 1.17 13.35 -46.57
N SER A 285 1.50 14.64 -46.72
CA SER A 285 1.12 15.47 -47.84
C SER A 285 2.04 15.28 -49.06
N THR A 286 1.48 14.85 -50.19
CA THR A 286 2.16 14.90 -51.50
C THR A 286 1.25 15.58 -52.53
N THR A 287 1.79 16.58 -53.21
CA THR A 287 1.07 17.46 -54.16
C THR A 287 1.11 16.89 -55.59
N SER A 288 0.21 17.41 -56.45
CA SER A 288 0.08 17.18 -57.92
C SER A 288 -0.92 16.09 -58.31
N SER A 289 -1.73 16.24 -59.38
CA SER A 289 -1.82 17.33 -60.37
C SER A 289 -3.27 17.58 -60.84
N THR A 290 -3.53 18.77 -61.38
CA THR A 290 -4.85 19.17 -61.89
C THR A 290 -5.03 18.79 -63.36
N SER A 291 -6.13 18.13 -63.70
CA SER A 291 -6.72 18.15 -65.05
C SER A 291 -8.25 18.08 -64.98
N THR A 292 -8.92 18.74 -65.92
CA THR A 292 -10.35 19.10 -65.81
C THR A 292 -11.20 18.34 -66.83
N SER A 293 -12.39 17.86 -66.44
CA SER A 293 -13.53 17.70 -67.38
C SER A 293 -14.90 17.52 -66.69
N SER A 294 -15.83 18.40 -67.05
CA SER A 294 -17.30 18.24 -67.16
C SER A 294 -18.06 17.27 -66.22
N SER A 295 -18.70 17.86 -65.22
CA SER A 295 -20.16 17.85 -64.99
C SER A 295 -21.05 16.81 -65.69
N GLN A 296 -21.84 16.08 -64.91
CA GLN A 296 -23.29 15.96 -65.15
C GLN A 296 -24.06 15.85 -63.83
N SER A 297 -25.36 16.17 -63.85
CA SER A 297 -26.25 16.21 -62.68
C SER A 297 -27.48 15.35 -62.92
N SER A 298 -27.88 14.58 -61.92
CA SER A 298 -29.18 13.88 -61.88
C SER A 298 -29.71 13.87 -60.46
N THR A 299 -30.58 14.83 -60.14
CA THR A 299 -31.42 14.80 -58.95
C THR A 299 -32.52 13.77 -59.13
N GLU A 300 -32.73 12.91 -58.14
CA GLU A 300 -34.07 12.39 -57.86
C GLU A 300 -34.21 12.07 -56.37
N SER A 301 -35.43 11.86 -55.89
CA SER A 301 -35.75 11.86 -54.45
C SER A 301 -36.73 10.76 -54.06
N SER A 302 -36.70 10.45 -52.76
CA SER A 302 -37.67 9.66 -52.01
C SER A 302 -37.75 8.14 -52.32
N THR A 303 -37.60 7.35 -51.27
CA THR A 303 -38.70 6.48 -50.82
C THR A 303 -38.57 6.24 -49.32
N THR A 304 -39.70 6.22 -48.61
CA THR A 304 -39.76 6.06 -47.15
C THR A 304 -39.74 4.59 -46.77
N ALA A 305 -38.96 4.23 -45.74
CA ALA A 305 -39.10 2.96 -45.03
C ALA A 305 -38.95 3.19 -43.52
N HIS A 306 -40.07 3.26 -42.80
CA HIS A 306 -40.08 3.11 -41.35
C HIS A 306 -40.12 1.62 -40.99
N THR A 307 -39.24 1.17 -40.12
CA THR A 307 -39.38 -0.11 -39.40
C THR A 307 -39.34 0.18 -37.90
N THR A 308 -40.40 -0.18 -37.20
CA THR A 308 -40.60 0.05 -35.77
C THR A 308 -40.83 -1.27 -35.02
N LEU A 309 -40.67 -1.21 -33.70
CA LEU A 309 -40.77 -2.33 -32.72
C LEU A 309 -39.62 -3.36 -32.79
N ALA A 310 -39.28 -4.07 -31.70
CA ALA A 310 -39.90 -4.08 -30.37
C ALA A 310 -38.87 -3.91 -29.23
N THR A 311 -39.29 -3.26 -28.15
CA THR A 311 -38.57 -3.25 -26.86
C THR A 311 -39.17 -4.33 -25.96
N THR A 312 -38.34 -5.25 -25.46
CA THR A 312 -38.77 -6.29 -24.49
C THR A 312 -38.31 -5.93 -23.09
N THR A 313 -39.17 -5.24 -22.33
CA THR A 313 -38.96 -4.99 -20.90
C THR A 313 -39.58 -6.14 -20.09
N GLN A 314 -38.79 -6.90 -19.35
CA GLN A 314 -39.31 -7.85 -18.36
C GLN A 314 -39.24 -7.26 -16.95
N THR A 315 -40.40 -6.83 -16.43
CA THR A 315 -40.60 -6.50 -15.02
C THR A 315 -41.07 -7.74 -14.26
N LEU A 316 -40.33 -8.17 -13.24
CA LEU A 316 -40.83 -9.14 -12.25
C LEU A 316 -41.16 -8.41 -10.94
N THR A 317 -42.44 -8.48 -10.55
CA THR A 317 -42.99 -7.75 -9.40
C THR A 317 -42.88 -8.54 -8.10
N SER A 318 -42.54 -7.86 -7.00
CA SER A 318 -42.52 -8.45 -5.65
C SER A 318 -43.90 -8.89 -5.19
N ALA A 319 -43.99 -10.10 -4.63
CA ALA A 319 -45.18 -10.57 -3.91
C ALA A 319 -45.05 -10.27 -2.41
N LYS A 320 -46.02 -9.53 -1.86
CA LYS A 320 -46.13 -9.21 -0.42
C LYS A 320 -47.36 -9.92 0.15
N THR A 321 -47.17 -10.78 1.15
CA THR A 321 -48.26 -11.50 1.83
C THR A 321 -48.43 -10.97 3.26
N THR A 322 -49.64 -10.52 3.61
CA THR A 322 -49.96 -10.04 4.98
C THR A 322 -51.43 -10.26 5.36
N THR A 323 -51.69 -11.18 6.29
CA THR A 323 -52.93 -11.34 7.11
C THR A 323 -52.46 -12.01 8.42
N ALA A 324 -52.37 -11.33 9.56
CA ALA A 324 -53.39 -11.28 10.64
C ALA A 324 -53.89 -12.66 11.15
N GLY A 325 -53.93 -12.98 12.46
CA GLY A 325 -53.44 -12.26 13.65
C GLY A 325 -54.04 -12.79 14.97
N SER A 326 -53.70 -12.13 16.10
CA SER A 326 -54.40 -12.10 17.41
C SER A 326 -53.79 -12.88 18.62
N THR A 327 -53.43 -12.11 19.67
CA THR A 327 -53.68 -12.31 21.14
C THR A 327 -53.27 -13.62 21.86
N THR A 328 -52.76 -13.65 23.11
CA THR A 328 -52.59 -12.64 24.19
C THR A 328 -51.34 -12.97 25.05
N ALA A 329 -50.85 -12.03 25.84
CA ALA A 329 -49.77 -12.24 26.83
C ALA A 329 -50.26 -12.74 28.20
N SER A 330 -49.36 -13.31 29.02
CA SER A 330 -49.15 -12.92 30.44
C SER A 330 -47.91 -13.60 31.07
N SER A 331 -47.38 -12.97 32.11
CA SER A 331 -46.20 -13.35 32.93
C SER A 331 -46.54 -14.23 34.13
N THR A 332 -45.55 -14.96 34.69
CA THR A 332 -44.98 -14.76 36.06
C THR A 332 -43.91 -15.80 36.41
N ASP A 333 -42.94 -15.43 37.26
CA ASP A 333 -42.01 -16.32 37.98
C ASP A 333 -42.67 -17.17 39.08
N ALA A 334 -42.07 -18.32 39.44
CA ALA A 334 -41.98 -18.85 40.83
C ALA A 334 -41.15 -20.16 41.00
N THR A 335 -39.89 -20.02 41.39
CA THR A 335 -39.15 -20.81 42.42
C THR A 335 -39.53 -22.27 42.83
N THR A 336 -38.56 -23.19 42.64
CA THR A 336 -38.01 -24.21 43.61
C THR A 336 -38.83 -25.39 44.17
N SER A 337 -38.21 -26.60 44.14
CA SER A 337 -37.96 -27.55 45.28
C SER A 337 -38.27 -29.06 45.02
N GLY A 338 -37.46 -29.95 45.63
CA GLY A 338 -37.64 -31.43 45.69
C GLY A 338 -36.85 -32.21 44.62
N SER A 339 -35.85 -33.09 44.83
CA SER A 339 -35.35 -33.95 45.94
C SER A 339 -35.74 -35.45 45.82
N GLY A 340 -34.73 -36.33 45.77
CA GLY A 340 -34.80 -37.81 45.72
C GLY A 340 -33.72 -38.37 44.76
N SER A 341 -32.63 -39.06 45.16
CA SER A 341 -32.47 -40.32 45.95
C SER A 341 -32.77 -41.60 45.12
N THR A 342 -32.10 -42.75 45.20
CA THR A 342 -30.92 -43.32 45.95
C THR A 342 -30.65 -44.76 45.40
N SER A 343 -29.51 -45.46 45.47
CA SER A 343 -28.08 -45.16 45.77
C SER A 343 -27.23 -46.46 45.66
N GLY A 344 -25.96 -46.42 45.21
CA GLY A 344 -25.04 -47.58 45.16
C GLY A 344 -23.66 -47.20 44.60
N THR A 345 -22.49 -47.15 45.27
CA THR A 345 -21.90 -47.74 46.50
C THR A 345 -20.87 -48.84 46.19
N GLY A 346 -19.58 -48.57 46.46
CA GLY A 346 -18.47 -49.52 46.34
C GLY A 346 -17.13 -48.92 46.83
N SER A 347 -16.58 -49.44 47.94
CA SER A 347 -15.32 -49.02 48.60
C SER A 347 -14.29 -50.18 48.55
N SER A 348 -13.02 -50.15 49.00
CA SER A 348 -12.12 -49.18 49.70
C SER A 348 -10.63 -49.56 49.38
N THR A 349 -9.52 -48.97 49.88
CA THR A 349 -9.29 -47.87 50.85
C THR A 349 -8.32 -46.80 50.26
N THR A 350 -7.00 -46.60 50.50
CA THR A 350 -5.98 -47.07 51.48
C THR A 350 -4.77 -46.09 51.42
N SER A 351 -4.78 -44.93 52.09
CA SER A 351 -4.30 -44.66 53.49
C SER A 351 -2.79 -44.29 53.64
N SER A 352 -2.51 -43.01 53.97
CA SER A 352 -1.30 -42.51 54.65
C SER A 352 -1.60 -41.19 55.39
N GLY A 353 -1.21 -41.05 56.66
CA GLY A 353 -1.18 -39.79 57.43
C GLY A 353 0.25 -39.20 57.51
N SER A 354 0.63 -38.24 58.36
CA SER A 354 -0.05 -37.37 59.36
C SER A 354 1.05 -36.61 60.16
N SER A 355 0.91 -35.41 60.74
CA SER A 355 -0.09 -34.32 60.72
C SER A 355 0.43 -33.12 61.57
N THR A 356 -0.37 -32.05 61.75
CA THR A 356 -0.38 -31.10 62.93
C THR A 356 0.86 -30.21 63.22
N SER A 357 0.78 -29.01 63.84
CA SER A 357 -0.26 -27.97 64.01
C SER A 357 0.27 -26.76 64.83
N SER A 358 -0.36 -25.56 64.71
CA SER A 358 -0.27 -24.37 65.63
C SER A 358 1.13 -23.72 65.85
N GLY A 359 1.30 -22.44 66.24
CA GLY A 359 0.42 -21.30 66.59
C GLY A 359 1.13 -20.39 67.65
N SER A 360 0.81 -19.11 67.92
CA SER A 360 -0.09 -18.07 67.36
C SER A 360 0.21 -16.69 68.03
N SER A 361 -0.39 -15.57 67.55
CA SER A 361 -0.54 -14.24 68.25
C SER A 361 0.73 -13.37 68.50
N SER A 362 0.70 -12.03 68.67
CA SER A 362 -0.31 -10.97 68.38
C SER A 362 0.24 -9.52 68.58
N THR A 363 -0.47 -8.51 68.05
CA THR A 363 -0.57 -7.09 68.56
C THR A 363 0.67 -6.16 68.49
N SER A 364 0.57 -4.81 68.49
CA SER A 364 -0.56 -3.86 68.67
C SER A 364 -0.34 -2.46 68.02
N SER A 365 -1.44 -1.85 67.55
CA SER A 365 -1.85 -0.41 67.65
C SER A 365 -0.96 0.75 67.13
N GLY A 366 -1.52 1.86 66.59
CA GLY A 366 -2.93 2.14 66.24
C GLY A 366 -3.28 3.65 66.03
N SER A 367 -4.45 3.91 65.43
CA SER A 367 -5.31 5.13 65.50
C SER A 367 -4.78 6.49 64.99
N GLY A 368 -5.56 7.34 64.28
CA GLY A 368 -6.90 7.19 63.66
C GLY A 368 -7.59 8.54 63.30
N THR A 369 -8.72 8.50 62.56
CA THR A 369 -9.87 9.48 62.52
C THR A 369 -9.62 10.98 62.16
N THR A 370 -10.48 11.79 61.51
CA THR A 370 -11.92 11.79 61.06
C THR A 370 -12.08 12.89 59.95
N SER A 371 -12.80 12.73 58.82
CA SER A 371 -14.26 12.86 58.53
C SER A 371 -14.82 14.28 58.23
N GLY A 372 -15.66 14.41 57.17
CA GLY A 372 -16.45 15.61 56.77
C GLY A 372 -16.00 16.20 55.41
N SER A 373 -16.78 16.37 54.32
CA SER A 373 -18.20 16.72 54.02
C SER A 373 -18.43 18.22 53.73
N GLY A 374 -18.85 18.58 52.50
CA GLY A 374 -19.21 19.97 52.10
C GLY A 374 -19.45 20.15 50.58
N SER A 375 -20.17 21.20 50.16
CA SER A 375 -20.78 21.31 48.82
C SER A 375 -20.73 22.72 48.15
N SER A 376 -20.81 22.72 46.82
CA SER A 376 -21.50 23.69 45.92
C SER A 376 -21.05 25.16 45.73
N SER A 377 -20.71 25.47 44.46
CA SER A 377 -21.26 26.55 43.60
C SER A 377 -20.67 27.99 43.54
N SER A 378 -20.76 28.57 42.32
CA SER A 378 -20.69 30.01 41.94
C SER A 378 -19.33 30.75 42.00
N SER A 379 -19.03 31.80 41.21
CA SER A 379 -19.51 32.23 39.86
C SER A 379 -18.73 33.43 39.29
N GLY A 380 -18.51 33.48 37.97
CA GLY A 380 -18.26 34.71 37.16
C GLY A 380 -16.82 35.24 37.07
N SER A 381 -16.49 36.24 36.22
CA SER A 381 -17.22 36.75 35.04
C SER A 381 -16.40 37.75 34.19
N GLY A 382 -16.49 37.64 32.85
CA GLY A 382 -16.18 38.70 31.87
C GLY A 382 -14.70 38.93 31.48
N SER A 383 -14.37 39.74 30.47
CA SER A 383 -15.21 40.33 29.39
C SER A 383 -14.35 41.02 28.31
N GLY A 384 -14.84 41.08 27.06
CA GLY A 384 -14.30 41.90 25.97
C GLY A 384 -13.52 41.10 24.91
N SER A 385 -13.93 40.90 23.64
CA SER A 385 -14.69 41.66 22.62
C SER A 385 -13.84 42.56 21.73
N GLY A 386 -13.77 42.26 20.43
CA GLY A 386 -13.08 43.06 19.42
C GLY A 386 -13.32 42.52 18.01
N SER A 387 -14.42 42.93 17.38
CA SER A 387 -14.78 42.54 16.02
C SER A 387 -14.69 43.74 15.07
N SER A 388 -14.11 43.54 13.89
CA SER A 388 -14.28 44.47 12.75
C SER A 388 -14.26 43.71 11.43
N SER A 389 -15.19 44.08 10.55
CA SER A 389 -15.28 43.61 9.17
C SER A 389 -14.81 44.71 8.21
N GLY A 390 -14.32 44.32 7.04
CA GLY A 390 -13.91 45.24 5.98
C GLY A 390 -13.81 44.52 4.64
N SER A 391 -14.50 45.05 3.63
CA SER A 391 -14.66 44.38 2.32
C SER A 391 -13.87 45.09 1.22
N ALA A 392 -13.42 44.28 0.26
CA ALA A 392 -13.13 44.62 -1.14
C ALA A 392 -12.17 45.80 -1.45
N SER A 393 -11.07 45.47 -2.13
CA SER A 393 -10.78 46.11 -3.43
C SER A 393 -9.92 45.20 -4.31
N SER A 394 -9.98 45.41 -5.62
CA SER A 394 -9.30 44.64 -6.66
C SER A 394 -7.97 45.28 -7.08
N THR A 395 -6.92 44.48 -7.24
CA THR A 395 -5.92 44.71 -8.29
C THR A 395 -5.25 43.42 -8.71
N ALA A 396 -5.16 43.17 -10.01
CA ALA A 396 -4.27 42.18 -10.59
C ALA A 396 -3.00 42.88 -11.13
N PRO A 397 -1.90 42.15 -11.28
CA PRO A 397 -1.02 42.33 -12.41
C PRO A 397 -0.94 41.06 -13.28
N GLN A 398 -0.79 41.23 -14.59
CA GLN A 398 -0.59 40.11 -15.52
C GLN A 398 0.83 39.57 -15.41
N ALA A 399 0.99 38.25 -15.35
CA ALA A 399 2.27 37.60 -15.58
C ALA A 399 2.45 37.34 -17.09
N THR A 400 3.12 38.26 -17.80
CA THR A 400 3.51 38.03 -19.19
C THR A 400 4.73 37.11 -19.24
N ALA A 401 4.55 35.90 -19.76
CA ALA A 401 5.66 34.99 -20.03
C ALA A 401 6.51 35.49 -21.20
N THR A 402 7.82 35.58 -21.00
CA THR A 402 8.80 35.86 -22.05
C THR A 402 9.85 34.76 -22.04
N PHE A 403 9.80 33.86 -23.02
CA PHE A 403 10.90 32.95 -23.29
C PHE A 403 12.12 33.75 -23.77
N ASN A 404 13.31 33.38 -23.33
CA ASN A 404 14.54 33.68 -24.06
C ASN A 404 15.54 32.54 -23.87
N ALA A 405 16.27 32.19 -24.92
CA ALA A 405 17.00 30.93 -25.00
C ALA A 405 18.53 31.09 -25.01
N ALA A 406 19.20 30.03 -24.55
CA ALA A 406 20.59 29.66 -24.83
C ALA A 406 21.72 30.67 -24.51
N ALA A 407 22.63 30.22 -23.63
CA ALA A 407 24.05 30.55 -23.70
C ALA A 407 24.87 29.28 -23.45
N ASN A 408 25.68 28.86 -24.43
CA ASN A 408 26.60 27.73 -24.26
C ASN A 408 27.82 28.17 -23.45
N VAL A 409 28.31 27.31 -22.55
CA VAL A 409 29.71 27.33 -22.09
C VAL A 409 30.26 25.91 -22.17
N VAL A 410 31.37 25.75 -22.89
CA VAL A 410 32.09 24.48 -23.04
C VAL A 410 33.23 24.44 -22.02
N ALA A 411 33.37 23.30 -21.33
CA ALA A 411 34.51 23.03 -20.45
C ALA A 411 34.94 21.56 -20.56
N ASN A 412 35.82 21.25 -21.50
CA ASN A 412 36.55 19.98 -21.50
C ASN A 412 37.54 19.97 -20.32
N TYR A 413 37.54 18.91 -19.51
CA TYR A 413 38.77 18.44 -18.84
C TYR A 413 38.85 16.92 -18.87
N LEU A 414 40.09 16.42 -18.85
CA LEU A 414 40.43 15.03 -19.14
C LEU A 414 40.30 14.12 -17.91
N ALA A 415 40.05 12.84 -18.15
CA ALA A 415 40.09 11.79 -17.13
C ALA A 415 41.52 11.58 -16.57
N PRO A 416 41.65 10.79 -15.49
CA PRO A 416 42.06 9.42 -15.76
C PRO A 416 41.17 8.35 -15.11
N ILE A 417 41.33 7.12 -15.60
CA ILE A 417 40.61 5.91 -15.18
C ILE A 417 41.02 5.51 -13.76
N SER A 418 40.05 5.09 -12.94
CA SER A 418 40.28 4.18 -11.82
C SER A 418 39.27 3.04 -11.88
N LEU A 419 39.77 1.81 -11.97
CA LEU A 419 38.96 0.59 -12.07
C LEU A 419 38.85 -0.04 -10.68
N LEU A 420 37.68 0.00 -10.06
CA LEU A 420 37.37 -0.79 -8.87
C LEU A 420 35.91 -1.26 -8.91
N GLY A 421 35.70 -2.51 -9.30
CA GLY A 421 34.37 -3.12 -9.31
C GLY A 421 33.97 -3.58 -7.91
N LEU A 422 32.79 -3.17 -7.44
CA LEU A 422 32.28 -3.59 -6.14
C LEU A 422 31.52 -4.92 -6.26
N VAL A 423 32.26 -6.04 -6.21
CA VAL A 423 31.67 -7.35 -5.89
C VAL A 423 31.56 -7.44 -4.38
N THR A 424 30.36 -7.63 -3.83
CA THR A 424 30.17 -7.89 -2.38
C THR A 424 29.01 -8.86 -2.13
N ALA A 425 29.04 -9.99 -2.84
CA ALA A 425 28.22 -11.14 -2.49
C ALA A 425 28.93 -11.97 -1.40
N PHE A 426 28.18 -12.33 -0.34
CA PHE A 426 28.43 -13.41 0.63
C PHE A 426 29.87 -13.71 1.11
N LEU A 427 30.12 -13.48 2.41
CA LEU A 427 30.47 -14.58 3.33
C LEU A 427 30.43 -14.14 4.81
N GLN A 428 29.67 -14.86 5.66
CA GLN A 428 30.14 -15.48 6.92
C GLN A 428 28.99 -16.11 7.72
N LEU A 429 29.08 -17.45 7.87
CA LEU A 429 28.38 -18.33 8.84
C LEU A 429 26.83 -18.26 8.86
#